data_AF-A0A919JIX3-F1
#
_entry.id   AF-A0A919JIX3-F1
#
_cell.length_a   1.000
_cell.length_b   1.000
_cell.length_c   1.000
_cell.angle_alpha   90.00
_cell.angle_beta   90.00
_cell.angle_gamma   90.00
#
_symmetry.space_group_name_H-M   'P 1'
#
loop_
_entity.id
_entity.type
_entity.pdbx_description
1 polymer ?
#
loop_
_entity_poly.entity_id
_entity_poly.type
_entity_poly.pdbx_seq_one_letter_code
_entity_poly.pdbx_strand_id
1 'polypeptide(L)' 'MTSWEVAAETFDSSDGHRLRREYYAEVVSRYWRRPATTEEVDQGLADDGVALLTPPTGQFGSGVSPVSQQRAADS' A
#
# COMPACT_ATOMS: atom_id res chain seq x y z
N MET A 1 -1.68 -34.00 -5.43
CA MET A 1 -1.49 -32.84 -4.54
C MET A 1 -0.59 -31.86 -5.28
N THR A 2 -1.09 -30.68 -5.65
CA THR A 2 -0.28 -29.63 -6.27
C THR A 2 0.45 -28.89 -5.16
N SER A 3 1.78 -28.87 -5.20
CA SER A 3 2.58 -28.05 -4.29
C SER A 3 2.47 -26.59 -4.75
N TRP A 4 2.16 -25.69 -3.82
CA TRP A 4 2.16 -24.26 -4.04
C TRP A 4 3.36 -23.66 -3.31
N GLU A 5 4.14 -22.84 -4.02
CA GLU A 5 5.33 -22.16 -3.49
C GLU A 5 5.09 -20.65 -3.45
N VAL A 6 5.54 -20.00 -2.38
CA VAL A 6 5.52 -18.54 -2.24
C VAL A 6 6.96 -18.08 -2.20
N ALA A 7 7.33 -17.19 -3.12
CA ALA A 7 8.64 -16.57 -3.19
C ALA A 7 8.52 -15.06 -3.01
N ALA A 8 9.58 -14.44 -2.48
CA ALA A 8 9.69 -12.99 -2.44
C ALA A 8 9.99 -12.45 -3.85
N GLU A 9 9.27 -11.41 -4.24
CA GLU A 9 9.50 -10.68 -5.50
C GLU A 9 10.14 -9.34 -5.20
N THR A 10 11.10 -8.94 -6.03
CA THR A 10 11.78 -7.65 -5.86
C THR A 10 10.86 -6.53 -6.28
N PHE A 11 10.86 -5.43 -5.53
CA PHE A 11 9.99 -4.28 -5.79
C PHE A 11 10.19 -3.69 -7.20
N ASP A 12 11.45 -3.52 -7.63
CA ASP A 12 11.82 -2.96 -8.94
C ASP A 12 11.82 -3.99 -10.08
N SER A 13 11.29 -5.20 -9.87
CA SER A 13 11.19 -6.21 -10.93
C SER A 13 10.00 -5.95 -11.85
N SER A 14 10.06 -6.48 -13.08
CA SER A 14 8.95 -6.35 -14.03
C SER A 14 7.62 -6.86 -13.48
N ASP A 15 7.64 -7.95 -12.72
CA ASP A 15 6.43 -8.49 -12.09
C ASP A 15 5.96 -7.65 -10.91
N GLY A 16 6.88 -7.10 -10.11
CA GLY A 16 6.56 -6.12 -9.06
C GLY A 16 5.86 -4.88 -9.62
N HIS A 17 6.42 -4.30 -10.69
CA HIS A 17 5.83 -3.16 -11.41
C HIS A 17 4.45 -3.50 -11.99
N ARG A 18 4.28 -4.68 -12.60
CA ARG A 18 2.99 -5.13 -13.16
C ARG A 18 1.93 -5.29 -12.07
N LEU A 19 2.26 -5.99 -10.99
CA LEU A 19 1.36 -6.21 -9.86
C LEU A 19 0.90 -4.87 -9.25
N ARG A 20 1.83 -3.93 -9.12
CA ARG A 20 1.52 -2.60 -8.60
C ARG A 20 0.54 -1.84 -9.48
N ARG A 21 0.72 -1.89 -10.80
CA ARG A 21 -0.18 -1.26 -11.76
C ARG A 21 -1.59 -1.87 -11.70
N GLU A 22 -1.68 -3.19 -11.64
CA GLU A 22 -2.95 -3.92 -11.51
C GLU A 22 -3.69 -3.53 -10.22
N TYR A 23 -2.96 -3.45 -9.10
CA TYR A 23 -3.50 -3.02 -7.81
C TYR A 23 -4.03 -1.58 -7.86
N TYR A 24 -3.27 -0.62 -8.41
CA TYR A 24 -3.72 0.76 -8.51
C TYR A 24 -4.96 0.90 -9.41
N ALA A 25 -4.98 0.20 -10.55
CA ALA A 25 -6.14 0.20 -11.43
C ALA A 25 -7.39 -0.29 -10.70
N GLU A 26 -7.27 -1.31 -9.87
CA GLU A 26 -8.36 -1.87 -9.07
C GLU A 26 -8.88 -0.88 -8.02
N VAL A 27 -7.98 -0.27 -7.23
CA VAL A 27 -8.33 0.71 -6.19
C VAL A 27 -9.01 1.94 -6.79
N VAL A 28 -8.41 2.53 -7.84
CA VAL A 28 -8.94 3.71 -8.53
C VAL A 28 -10.31 3.39 -9.12
N SER A 29 -10.47 2.21 -9.72
CA SER A 29 -11.74 1.81 -10.32
C SER A 29 -12.86 1.66 -9.29
N ARG A 30 -12.55 1.09 -8.11
CA ARG A 30 -13.52 0.96 -7.01
C ARG A 30 -13.92 2.31 -6.44
N TYR A 31 -12.95 3.21 -6.27
CA TYR A 31 -13.20 4.54 -5.72
C TYR A 31 -14.15 5.35 -6.61
N TRP A 32 -13.85 5.41 -7.91
CA TRP A 32 -14.65 6.18 -8.89
C TRP A 32 -15.85 5.42 -9.47
N ARG A 33 -16.00 4.14 -9.14
CA ARG A 33 -17.07 3.26 -9.65
C ARG A 33 -17.12 3.18 -11.17
N ARG A 34 -15.97 3.25 -11.82
CA ARG A 34 -15.78 3.07 -13.27
C ARG A 34 -14.38 2.50 -13.54
N PRO A 35 -14.10 1.94 -14.73
CA PRO A 35 -12.74 1.57 -15.09
C PRO A 35 -11.78 2.77 -14.96
N ALA A 36 -10.63 2.55 -14.31
CA ALA A 36 -9.51 3.47 -14.28
C ALA A 36 -8.87 3.59 -15.68
N THR A 37 -8.44 4.79 -16.05
CA THR A 37 -7.67 4.99 -17.28
C THR A 37 -6.19 4.68 -17.06
N THR A 38 -5.47 4.43 -18.16
CA THR A 38 -4.02 4.26 -18.15
C THR A 38 -3.33 5.47 -17.52
N GLU A 39 -3.68 6.68 -17.95
CA GLU A 39 -3.15 7.93 -17.39
C GLU A 39 -3.43 8.09 -15.89
N GLU A 40 -4.62 7.74 -15.39
CA GLU A 40 -4.93 7.84 -13.97
C GLU A 40 -4.03 6.94 -13.12
N VAL A 41 -3.75 5.73 -13.63
CA VAL A 41 -2.83 4.80 -12.98
C VAL A 41 -1.39 5.32 -13.07
N ASP A 42 -0.97 5.85 -14.21
CA ASP A 42 0.37 6.42 -14.37
C ASP A 42 0.62 7.61 -13.44
N GLN A 43 -0.33 8.54 -13.34
CA GLN A 43 -0.22 9.67 -12.42
C GLN A 43 -0.20 9.19 -10.95
N GLY A 44 -1.07 8.25 -10.59
CA GLY A 44 -1.09 7.67 -9.24
C GLY A 44 0.21 6.96 -8.84
N LEU A 45 0.91 6.37 -9.80
CA LEU A 45 2.22 5.75 -9.61
C LEU A 45 3.38 6.76 -9.68
N ALA A 46 3.22 7.92 -10.31
CA ALA A 46 4.24 8.96 -10.27
C ALA A 46 4.31 9.63 -8.89
N ASP A 47 3.15 9.81 -8.25
CA ASP A 47 3.00 10.56 -6.99
C ASP A 47 2.94 9.67 -5.73
N ASP A 48 3.28 8.39 -5.86
CA ASP A 48 3.11 7.40 -4.79
C ASP A 48 4.09 7.54 -3.59
N GLY A 49 5.08 8.42 -3.70
CA GLY A 49 6.05 8.72 -2.65
C GLY A 49 7.03 7.60 -2.31
N VAL A 50 7.09 6.50 -3.08
CA VAL A 50 8.00 5.38 -2.80
C VAL A 50 9.46 5.79 -2.83
N ALA A 51 9.84 6.71 -3.72
CA ALA A 51 11.19 7.24 -3.78
C ALA A 51 11.63 7.95 -2.47
N LEU A 52 10.68 8.30 -1.60
CA LEU A 52 10.93 8.92 -0.31
C LEU A 52 11.00 7.90 0.84
N LEU A 53 10.72 6.62 0.56
CA LEU A 53 10.78 5.56 1.57
C LEU A 53 12.24 5.21 1.85
N THR A 54 12.73 5.64 3.02
CA THR A 54 13.96 5.07 3.57
C THR A 54 13.66 3.69 4.13
N PRO A 55 14.45 2.64 3.80
CA PRO A 55 14.31 1.34 4.41
C PRO A 55 14.29 1.48 5.93
N PRO A 56 13.32 0.86 6.62
CA PRO A 56 13.28 0.95 8.08
C PRO A 56 14.56 0.37 8.64
N THR A 57 15.18 1.06 9.59
CA THR A 57 16.43 0.64 10.26
C THR A 57 16.25 -0.59 11.17
N GLY A 58 15.15 -1.33 11.03
CA GLY A 58 14.86 -2.57 11.75
C GLY A 58 14.08 -2.41 13.06
N GLN A 59 13.46 -1.26 13.34
CA GLN A 59 12.66 -1.05 14.55
C GLN A 59 11.21 -0.69 14.18
N PHE A 60 10.36 -1.70 13.97
CA PHE A 60 8.92 -1.49 13.96
C PHE A 60 8.43 -1.52 15.40
N GLY A 61 8.31 -0.35 16.03
CA GLY A 61 7.69 -0.26 17.35
C GLY A 61 6.25 -0.77 17.27
N SER A 62 5.90 -1.77 18.08
CA SER A 62 4.53 -2.25 18.24
C SER A 62 3.68 -1.15 18.90
N GLY A 63 3.26 -0.15 18.13
CA GLY A 63 2.38 0.91 18.62
C GLY A 63 0.95 0.39 18.73
N VAL A 64 0.62 -0.31 19.81
CA VAL A 64 -0.77 -0.36 20.26
C VAL A 64 -1.10 1.01 20.87
N SER A 65 -1.82 1.83 20.11
CA SER A 65 -2.31 3.13 20.56
C SER A 65 -3.35 2.92 21.68
N PRO A 66 -3.18 3.48 22.89
CA PRO A 66 -4.27 3.52 23.85
C PRO A 66 -5.21 4.67 23.48
N VAL A 67 -6.17 4.40 22.59
CA VAL A 67 -7.41 5.18 22.58
C VAL A 67 -8.17 4.79 23.85
N SER A 68 -8.03 5.60 24.90
CA SER A 68 -9.05 5.94 25.91
C SER A 68 -8.35 6.47 27.16
N GLN A 69 -8.36 7.79 27.35
CA GLN A 69 -8.46 8.49 28.65
C GLN A 69 -8.47 9.99 28.38
N GLN A 70 -9.60 10.52 27.90
CA GLN A 70 -9.97 11.92 28.15
C GLN A 70 -11.47 12.13 27.93
N ARG A 71 -12.32 11.56 28.80
CA ARG A 71 -13.67 12.06 29.15
C ARG A 71 -14.12 11.43 30.47
N ALA A 72 -13.72 12.07 31.56
CA ALA A 72 -14.20 12.03 32.96
C ALA A 72 -12.95 12.22 33.83
N ALA A 73 -12.65 13.37 34.41
CA ALA A 73 -13.54 14.22 35.19
C ALA A 73 -13.07 15.68 35.13
N ASP A 74 -13.74 16.47 34.30
CA ASP A 74 -14.20 17.79 34.73
C ASP A 74 -15.60 17.55 35.31
N SER A 75 -15.69 17.30 36.61
CA SER A 75 -16.89 17.40 37.46
C SER A 75 -16.48 17.35 38.91
#